data_AF-A0A378VVN4-F1
#
_entry.id   AF-A0A378VVN4-F1
#
_cell.length_a   1.000
_cell.length_b   1.000
_cell.length_c   1.000
_cell.angle_alpha   90.00
_cell.angle_beta   90.00
_cell.angle_gamma   90.00
#
_symmetry.space_group_name_H-M   'P 1'
#
loop_
_entity.id
_entity.type
_entity.pdbx_description
1 polymer ?
#
loop_
_entity_poly.entity_id
_entity_poly.type
_entity_poly.pdbx_seq_one_letter_code
_entity_poly.pdbx_strand_id
1 'polypeptide(L)'
;MLPASTALRMRREASAGKQSGRTQEIQRLIGRSLRAVVDMEKLGERQILIDCDVIQADGGTRTASITGAFVALQIAVGKLVSDGI
;
A
#
# COMPACT_ATOMS: atom_id res chain seq x y z
N MET A 1 -3.46 1.83 -8.93
CA MET A 1 -4.74 1.40 -9.54
C MET A 1 -4.46 0.95 -10.95
N LEU A 2 -4.93 -0.24 -11.33
CA LEU A 2 -4.70 -0.75 -12.68
C LEU A 2 -5.62 -0.04 -13.70
N PRO A 3 -5.19 0.14 -14.97
CA PRO A 3 -5.96 0.84 -15.99
C PRO A 3 -7.42 0.38 -16.17
N ALA A 4 -7.68 -0.91 -16.00
CA ALA A 4 -9.01 -1.52 -16.19
C ALA A 4 -9.78 -1.74 -14.88
N SER A 5 -9.31 -1.17 -13.77
CA SER A 5 -9.97 -1.38 -12.46
C SER A 5 -11.28 -0.62 -12.30
N THR A 6 -11.52 0.43 -13.08
CA THR A 6 -12.72 1.27 -13.03
C THR A 6 -13.68 1.00 -14.20
N ALA A 7 -14.94 1.42 -14.06
CA ALA A 7 -15.96 1.28 -15.11
C ALA A 7 -15.55 1.84 -16.48
N LEU A 8 -14.78 2.93 -16.49
CA LEU A 8 -14.10 3.44 -17.68
C LEU A 8 -12.60 3.22 -17.53
N ARG A 9 -11.95 2.73 -18.59
CA ARG A 9 -10.50 2.51 -18.58
C ARG A 9 -9.75 3.83 -18.39
N MET A 10 -8.87 3.87 -17.40
CA MET A 10 -7.99 5.01 -17.15
C MET A 10 -6.61 4.82 -17.79
N ARG A 11 -5.91 5.91 -18.08
CA ARG A 11 -4.51 5.85 -18.53
C ARG A 11 -3.60 5.44 -17.37
N ARG A 12 -2.53 4.70 -17.67
CA ARG A 12 -1.53 4.32 -16.68
C ARG A 12 -0.73 5.55 -16.26
N GLU A 13 -0.75 5.90 -14.97
CA GLU A 13 -0.09 7.10 -14.46
C GLU A 13 1.44 7.10 -14.68
N ALA A 14 2.08 5.94 -14.56
CA ALA A 14 3.52 5.80 -14.84
C ALA A 14 3.88 6.19 -16.28
N SER A 15 3.00 5.91 -17.24
CA SER A 15 3.17 6.27 -18.65
C SER A 15 2.81 7.72 -18.95
N ALA A 16 2.10 8.40 -18.05
CA ALA A 16 1.71 9.80 -18.17
C ALA A 16 2.76 10.77 -17.58
N GLY A 17 3.85 10.25 -17.02
CA GLY A 17 4.97 11.05 -16.47
C GLY A 17 4.69 11.70 -15.11
N LYS A 18 3.48 11.55 -14.54
CA LYS A 18 3.13 12.10 -13.23
C LYS A 18 2.00 11.32 -12.57
N GLN A 19 2.17 11.00 -11.28
CA GLN A 19 1.09 10.46 -10.44
C GLN A 19 0.06 11.54 -10.11
N SER A 20 -1.22 11.19 -10.12
CA SER A 20 -2.28 12.12 -9.73
C SER A 20 -2.19 12.51 -8.24
N GLY A 21 -2.75 13.67 -7.89
CA GLY A 21 -2.81 14.12 -6.49
C GLY A 21 -3.52 13.11 -5.58
N ARG A 22 -4.56 12.44 -6.11
CA ARG A 22 -5.29 11.37 -5.42
C ARG A 22 -4.39 10.16 -5.13
N THR A 23 -3.59 9.70 -6.11
CA THR A 23 -2.66 8.57 -5.90
C THR A 23 -1.66 8.89 -4.80
N GLN A 24 -1.07 10.09 -4.83
CA GLN A 24 -0.10 10.53 -3.83
C GLN A 24 -0.75 10.68 -2.44
N GLU A 25 -1.98 11.18 -2.36
CA GLU A 25 -2.75 11.25 -1.10
C GLU A 25 -2.93 9.86 -0.49
N ILE A 26 -3.38 8.89 -1.28
CA ILE A 26 -3.64 7.52 -0.84
C ILE A 26 -2.35 6.83 -0.39
N GLN A 27 -1.26 6.96 -1.16
CA GLN A 27 0.06 6.40 -0.78
C GLN A 27 0.54 6.97 0.57
N ARG A 28 0.44 8.30 0.74
CA ARG A 28 0.80 8.95 2.00
C ARG A 28 -0.10 8.53 3.15
N LEU A 29 -1.40 8.37 2.92
CA LEU A 29 -2.35 7.91 3.91
C LEU A 29 -2.02 6.48 4.36
N ILE A 30 -1.87 5.52 3.44
CA ILE A 30 -1.53 4.13 3.75
C ILE A 30 -0.23 4.06 4.56
N GLY A 31 0.83 4.74 4.09
CA GLY A 31 2.12 4.74 4.78
C GLY A 31 2.04 5.32 6.21
N ARG A 32 1.26 6.38 6.43
CA ARG A 32 1.04 6.93 7.78
C ARG A 32 0.24 5.98 8.68
N SER A 33 -0.82 5.38 8.14
CA SER A 33 -1.67 4.46 8.90
C SER A 33 -0.91 3.23 9.39
N LEU A 34 -0.04 2.65 8.53
CA LEU A 34 0.72 1.45 8.90
C LEU A 34 1.87 1.78 9.86
N ARG A 35 2.59 2.88 9.66
CA ARG A 35 3.67 3.29 10.59
C ARG A 35 3.16 3.60 11.99
N ALA A 36 1.90 4.03 12.14
CA ALA A 36 1.32 4.32 13.44
C ALA A 36 1.14 3.08 14.34
N VAL A 37 1.19 1.87 13.78
CA VAL A 37 1.00 0.60 14.49
C VAL A 37 2.23 -0.32 14.46
N VAL A 38 3.36 0.17 13.97
CA VAL A 38 4.63 -0.58 13.92
C VAL A 38 5.66 0.08 14.83
N ASP A 39 6.33 -0.75 15.63
CA ASP A 39 7.51 -0.36 16.39
C ASP A 39 8.72 -0.28 15.44
N MET A 40 9.05 0.94 15.01
CA MET A 40 10.13 1.18 14.04
C MET A 40 11.51 0.93 14.64
N GLU A 41 11.68 1.01 15.96
CA GLU A 41 12.95 0.69 16.63
C GLU A 41 13.20 -0.81 16.57
N LYS A 42 12.18 -1.62 16.88
CA LYS A 42 12.26 -3.09 16.77
C LYS A 42 12.41 -3.57 15.33
N LEU A 43 11.82 -2.85 14.37
CA LEU A 43 11.98 -3.18 12.95
C LEU A 43 13.44 -3.03 12.49
N GLY A 44 14.21 -2.15 13.14
CA GLY A 44 15.61 -1.86 12.82
C GLY A 44 15.78 -1.15 11.47
N GLU A 45 17.00 -1.19 10.92
CA GLU A 45 17.35 -0.55 9.64
C GLU A 45 16.83 -1.34 8.43
N ARG A 46 15.51 -1.48 8.35
CA ARG A 46 14.81 -2.19 7.28
C ARG A 46 13.70 -1.35 6.71
N GLN A 47 13.47 -1.55 5.42
CA GLN A 47 12.37 -0.92 4.71
C GLN A 47 11.42 -1.99 4.21
N ILE A 48 10.15 -1.87 4.59
CA ILE A 48 9.06 -2.66 4.02
C ILE A 48 8.34 -1.78 2.99
N LEU A 49 8.40 -2.19 1.73
CA LEU A 49 7.68 -1.55 0.63
C LEU A 49 6.27 -2.13 0.57
N ILE A 50 5.27 -1.25 0.55
CA ILE A 50 3.85 -1.62 0.51
C ILE A 50 3.27 -1.16 -0.81
N ASP A 51 2.92 -2.13 -1.65
CA ASP A 51 2.28 -1.90 -2.93
C ASP A 51 0.81 -2.32 -2.88
N CYS A 52 -0.07 -1.40 -3.25
CA CYS A 52 -1.52 -1.60 -3.23
C CYS A 52 -2.09 -1.37 -4.63
N ASP A 53 -2.20 -2.45 -5.40
CA ASP A 53 -2.79 -2.42 -6.74
C ASP A 53 -4.26 -2.85 -6.73
N VAL A 54 -5.12 -1.87 -7.00
CA VAL A 54 -6.55 -2.09 -7.18
C VAL A 54 -6.79 -2.78 -8.52
N ILE A 55 -7.32 -4.00 -8.47
CA ILE A 55 -7.75 -4.79 -9.63
C ILE A 55 -9.20 -4.49 -10.05
N GLN A 56 -10.06 -4.14 -9.11
CA GLN A 56 -11.44 -3.70 -9.34
C GLN A 56 -11.79 -2.61 -8.32
N ALA A 57 -12.41 -1.53 -8.80
CA ALA A 57 -12.74 -0.35 -8.02
C ALA A 57 -14.24 -0.11 -8.05
N ASP A 58 -14.87 -0.27 -6.88
CA ASP A 58 -16.29 0.00 -6.68
C ASP A 58 -16.52 0.71 -5.32
N GLY A 59 -15.77 1.80 -5.12
CA GLY A 59 -15.73 2.52 -3.83
C GLY A 59 -14.82 1.86 -2.79
N GLY A 60 -14.51 2.60 -1.71
CA GLY A 60 -13.76 2.08 -0.56
C GLY A 60 -12.31 1.64 -0.80
N THR A 61 -11.76 1.80 -2.01
CA THR A 61 -10.46 1.17 -2.36
C THR A 61 -9.32 1.60 -1.44
N ARG A 62 -9.31 2.84 -0.95
CA ARG A 62 -8.25 3.34 -0.04
C ARG A 62 -8.31 2.73 1.36
N THR A 63 -9.50 2.54 1.91
CA THR A 63 -9.67 1.90 3.23
C THR A 63 -9.42 0.40 3.11
N ALA A 64 -9.91 -0.23 2.04
CA ALA A 64 -9.60 -1.62 1.71
C ALA A 64 -8.09 -1.86 1.57
N SER A 65 -7.37 -0.96 0.90
CA SER A 65 -5.90 -1.04 0.80
C SER A 65 -5.20 -0.97 2.15
N ILE A 66 -5.65 -0.12 3.10
CA ILE A 66 -5.07 -0.07 4.46
C ILE A 66 -5.29 -1.40 5.18
N THR A 67 -6.52 -1.92 5.16
CA THR A 67 -6.87 -3.19 5.80
C THR A 67 -6.05 -4.35 5.24
N GLY A 68 -5.98 -4.48 3.92
CA GLY A 68 -5.20 -5.54 3.28
C GLY A 68 -3.70 -5.40 3.50
N ALA A 69 -3.18 -4.17 3.44
CA ALA A 69 -1.77 -3.90 3.66
C ALA A 69 -1.33 -4.19 5.10
N PHE A 70 -2.19 -4.01 6.11
CA PHE A 70 -1.88 -4.41 7.48
C PHE A 70 -1.69 -5.93 7.59
N VAL A 71 -2.55 -6.72 6.95
CA VAL A 71 -2.40 -8.18 6.93
C VAL A 71 -1.10 -8.58 6.21
N ALA A 72 -0.82 -7.99 5.05
CA ALA A 72 0.43 -8.25 4.32
C ALA A 72 1.68 -7.87 5.14
N LEU A 73 1.63 -6.73 5.85
CA LEU A 73 2.68 -6.27 6.74
C LEU A 73 2.89 -7.21 7.93
N GLN A 74 1.81 -7.71 8.53
CA GLN A 74 1.89 -8.68 9.62
C GLN A 74 2.55 -9.97 9.15
N ILE A 75 2.21 -10.47 7.96
CA ILE A 75 2.85 -11.66 7.38
C ILE A 75 4.34 -11.41 7.14
N ALA A 76 4.69 -10.24 6.59
CA ALA A 76 6.09 -9.87 6.34
C ALA A 76 6.90 -9.77 7.64
N VAL A 77 6.38 -9.08 8.66
CA VAL A 77 7.03 -8.97 9.98
C VAL A 77 7.09 -10.32 10.67
N GLY A 78 6.03 -11.13 10.62
CA GLY A 78 6.01 -12.47 11.19
C GLY A 78 7.07 -13.38 10.57
N LYS A 79 7.32 -13.23 9.26
CA LYS A 79 8.42 -13.92 8.58
C LYS A 79 9.79 -13.51 9.13
N LEU A 80 10.03 -12.21 9.32
CA LEU A 80 11.27 -11.72 9.93
C LEU A 80 11.47 -12.30 11.34
N VAL A 81 10.44 -12.24 12.19
CA VAL A 81 10.49 -12.80 13.55
C VAL A 81 10.78 -14.30 13.52
N SER A 82 10.16 -15.04 12.60
CA SER A 82 10.40 -16.50 12.46
C SER A 82 11.83 -16.81 12.02
N ASP A 83 12.47 -15.90 11.27
CA ASP A 83 13.85 -16.01 10.83
C ASP A 83 14.85 -15.55 11.92
N GLY A 84 14.34 -15.24 13.13
CA GLY A 84 15.15 -14.79 14.28
C GLY A 84 15.58 -13.33 14.18
N ILE A 85 14.88 -12.54 13.37
CA ILE A 85 15.15 -11.13 13.10
C ILE A 85 14.20 -10.23 13.88
#